data_AF-A0A9D5YCB0-F1
#
_entry.id   AF-A0A9D5YCB0-F1
#
_cell.length_a   1.000
_cell.length_b   1.000
_cell.length_c   1.000
_cell.angle_alpha   90.00
_cell.angle_beta   90.00
_cell.angle_gamma   90.00
#
_symmetry.space_group_name_H-M   'P 1'
#
loop_
_entity.id
_entity.type
_entity.pdbx_description
1 polymer ?
#
loop_
_entity_poly.entity_id
_entity_poly.type
_entity_poly.pdbx_seq_one_letter_code
_entity_poly.pdbx_strand_id
1 'polypeptide(L)'
;MEAIFTKISAFFMSIITAITLLPTNIVNTVTSDTGIIEKIVFSEYNQVSEKFCEIPALDTEFVPQGLAYSDYLDRVLICGYMDEDDSASRIYVINPESGECEKFVTLIETDGEKYTGHCGGIATFENNAWVVSGKYARRLSLDALKNAENGTSIQFIDKFNTGTRASYANCSNGILWVGEYHKNGDTYKTEDSHHLTSPNGEKMFAWTCGYILESGNETGFDYDGTSKEIVAPDYILATESMCQGFMQLPDGRFVTSISGSIINSQLNTFENVLENNEDATVTVSGKEAKLWFLDSTKMVSSLNALPRSEGVDNYNGKTLVLYESGCKKMFAAQIVRTENVWSVTL
;
A
#
# COMPACT_ATOMS: atom_id res chain seq x y z
N MET A 1 27.09 15.90 7.05
CA MET A 1 25.81 15.21 7.29
C MET A 1 26.02 13.80 7.83
N GLU A 2 26.88 12.96 7.24
CA GLU A 2 27.18 11.60 7.75
C GLU A 2 27.60 11.56 9.23
N ALA A 3 28.51 12.45 9.66
CA ALA A 3 28.97 12.48 11.05
C ALA A 3 27.89 12.83 12.09
N ILE A 4 26.78 13.45 11.66
CA ILE A 4 25.62 13.75 12.51
C ILE A 4 24.74 12.51 12.60
N PHE A 5 24.47 11.83 11.48
CA PHE A 5 23.73 10.58 11.43
C PHE A 5 24.39 9.44 12.22
N THR A 6 25.72 9.31 12.17
CA THR A 6 26.45 8.29 12.96
C THR A 6 26.38 8.55 14.46
N LYS A 7 26.42 9.82 14.89
CA LYS A 7 26.30 10.18 16.31
C LYS A 7 24.87 10.00 16.82
N ILE A 8 23.89 10.31 15.98
CA ILE A 8 22.47 10.09 16.25
C ILE A 8 22.19 8.58 16.39
N SER A 9 22.71 7.74 15.49
CA SER A 9 22.60 6.28 15.56
C SER A 9 23.20 5.66 16.84
N ALA A 10 24.39 6.10 17.26
CA ALA A 10 25.03 5.62 18.48
C ALA A 10 24.29 6.07 19.76
N PHE A 11 23.71 7.26 19.75
CA PHE A 11 22.84 7.79 20.81
C PHE A 11 21.51 7.00 20.89
N PHE A 12 20.97 6.56 19.76
CA PHE A 12 19.74 5.76 19.70
C PHE A 12 19.90 4.34 20.26
N MET A 13 21.02 3.65 19.99
CA MET A 13 21.28 2.33 20.60
C MET A 13 21.37 2.40 22.14
N SER A 14 21.85 3.52 22.67
CA SER A 14 21.96 3.73 24.12
C SER A 14 20.60 4.03 24.78
N ILE A 15 19.67 4.66 24.07
CA ILE A 15 18.28 4.88 24.53
C ILE A 15 17.49 3.57 24.56
N ILE A 16 17.57 2.74 23.52
CA ILE A 16 16.85 1.45 23.47
C ILE A 16 17.28 0.52 24.62
N THR A 17 18.57 0.55 24.98
CA THR A 17 19.11 -0.23 26.10
C THR A 17 18.62 0.29 27.47
N ALA A 18 18.25 1.56 27.58
CA ALA A 18 17.80 2.19 28.81
C ALA A 18 16.28 2.07 29.07
N ILE A 19 15.47 1.70 28.06
CA ILE A 19 14.00 1.61 28.18
C ILE A 19 13.54 0.33 28.92
N THR A 20 14.38 -0.70 29.03
CA THR A 20 14.01 -1.98 29.69
C THR A 20 14.02 -1.93 31.21
N LEU A 21 14.58 -0.87 31.81
CA LEU A 21 14.57 -0.60 33.25
C LEU A 21 14.55 0.91 33.41
N LEU A 22 13.48 1.55 33.90
CA LEU A 22 13.52 2.73 34.80
C LEU A 22 12.12 3.41 34.99
N PRO A 23 11.93 4.14 36.11
CA PRO A 23 10.64 4.62 36.62
C PRO A 23 10.12 5.93 35.99
N THR A 24 8.88 6.28 36.35
CA THR A 24 7.93 7.28 35.81
C THR A 24 8.42 8.71 35.53
N ASN A 25 9.62 9.13 35.98
CA ASN A 25 10.12 10.49 35.75
C ASN A 25 10.85 10.70 34.40
N ILE A 26 11.01 9.65 33.58
CA ILE A 26 11.63 9.73 32.23
C ILE A 26 10.59 9.97 31.12
N VAL A 27 9.30 9.81 31.42
CA VAL A 27 8.20 9.96 30.44
C VAL A 27 8.16 11.38 29.83
N ASN A 28 8.53 12.40 30.59
CA ASN A 28 8.53 13.79 30.10
C ASN A 28 9.68 14.11 29.14
N THR A 29 10.83 13.43 29.24
CA THR A 29 11.97 13.64 28.34
C THR A 29 11.77 12.89 27.02
N VAL A 30 11.22 11.67 27.07
CA VAL A 30 10.90 10.90 25.87
C VAL A 30 9.82 11.59 25.03
N THR A 31 8.82 12.20 25.68
CA THR A 31 7.76 12.97 24.99
C THR A 31 8.24 14.28 24.39
N SER A 32 9.22 14.97 25.01
CA SER A 32 9.86 16.13 24.39
C SER A 32 10.72 15.75 23.18
N ASP A 33 11.39 14.60 23.25
CA ASP A 33 12.32 14.13 22.21
C ASP A 33 11.58 13.58 20.98
N THR A 34 10.44 12.88 21.15
CA THR A 34 9.58 12.47 20.02
C THR A 34 8.99 13.67 19.29
N GLY A 35 8.55 14.70 20.02
CA GLY A 35 8.05 15.94 19.42
C GLY A 35 9.12 16.74 18.66
N ILE A 36 10.41 16.58 19.02
CA ILE A 36 11.54 17.16 18.28
C ILE A 36 11.84 16.33 17.03
N ILE A 37 11.87 15.00 17.12
CA ILE A 37 12.05 14.11 15.97
C ILE A 37 10.96 14.38 14.94
N GLU A 38 9.71 14.45 15.36
CA GLU A 38 8.57 14.72 14.48
C GLU A 38 8.73 16.06 13.76
N LYS A 39 9.10 17.12 14.49
CA LYS A 39 9.28 18.46 13.91
C LYS A 39 10.49 18.59 13.00
N ILE A 40 11.56 17.83 13.22
CA ILE A 40 12.79 17.94 12.42
C ILE A 40 12.71 17.00 11.21
N VAL A 41 12.45 15.71 11.45
CA VAL A 41 12.48 14.67 10.42
C VAL A 41 11.31 14.82 9.43
N PHE A 42 10.14 15.21 9.92
CA PHE A 42 8.93 15.34 9.10
C PHE A 42 8.56 16.81 8.83
N SER A 43 9.50 17.74 8.95
CA SER A 43 9.26 19.16 8.70
C SER A 43 8.71 19.44 7.30
N GLU A 44 9.27 18.81 6.27
CA GLU A 44 8.82 18.93 4.88
C GLU A 44 7.44 18.29 4.70
N TYR A 45 7.25 17.08 5.22
CA TYR A 45 5.97 16.37 5.18
C TYR A 45 4.85 17.22 5.79
N ASN A 46 5.06 17.74 6.99
CA ASN A 46 4.09 18.56 7.72
C ASN A 46 3.77 19.91 7.03
N GLN A 47 4.61 20.38 6.10
CA GLN A 47 4.32 21.59 5.32
C GLN A 47 3.40 21.32 4.12
N VAL A 48 3.36 20.07 3.64
CA VAL A 48 2.61 19.68 2.44
C VAL A 48 1.48 18.70 2.74
N SER A 49 1.26 18.37 4.01
CA SER A 49 0.27 17.40 4.45
C SER A 49 -0.71 17.94 5.48
N GLU A 50 -1.89 17.35 5.50
CA GLU A 50 -2.92 17.57 6.52
C GLU A 50 -3.63 16.25 6.85
N LYS A 51 -4.22 16.17 8.04
CA LYS A 51 -5.07 15.02 8.40
C LYS A 51 -6.30 15.01 7.51
N PHE A 52 -6.62 13.86 6.94
CA PHE A 52 -7.79 13.68 6.08
C PHE A 52 -8.97 13.11 6.88
N CYS A 53 -8.82 11.91 7.43
CA CYS A 53 -9.82 11.27 8.29
C CYS A 53 -9.14 10.36 9.30
N GLU A 54 -9.84 9.99 10.37
CA GLU A 54 -9.37 8.96 11.29
C GLU A 54 -9.41 7.58 10.61
N ILE A 55 -8.45 6.72 10.95
CA ILE A 55 -8.44 5.33 10.54
C ILE A 55 -9.37 4.57 11.49
N PRO A 56 -10.40 3.88 10.98
CA PRO A 56 -11.38 3.23 11.83
C PRO A 56 -10.77 2.05 12.61
N ALA A 57 -11.29 1.84 13.83
CA ALA A 57 -11.07 0.65 14.65
C ALA A 57 -9.61 0.32 15.01
N LEU A 58 -8.73 1.32 15.09
CA LEU A 58 -7.33 1.13 15.51
C LEU A 58 -7.18 0.65 16.97
N ASP A 59 -8.20 0.82 17.80
CA ASP A 59 -8.31 0.30 19.16
C ASP A 59 -8.70 -1.20 19.22
N THR A 60 -9.04 -1.79 18.07
CA THR A 60 -9.31 -3.22 17.90
C THR A 60 -8.08 -3.96 17.35
N GLU A 61 -8.24 -5.24 16.97
CA GLU A 61 -7.19 -6.02 16.27
C GLU A 61 -7.11 -5.71 14.77
N PHE A 62 -7.80 -4.68 14.27
CA PHE A 62 -7.73 -4.29 12.87
C PHE A 62 -6.36 -3.72 12.51
N VAL A 63 -5.76 -4.25 11.43
CA VAL A 63 -4.52 -3.74 10.86
C VAL A 63 -4.81 -3.20 9.46
N PRO A 64 -4.81 -1.87 9.26
CA PRO A 64 -5.07 -1.26 7.95
C PRO A 64 -3.92 -1.57 6.99
N GLN A 65 -4.23 -1.74 5.70
CA GLN A 65 -3.27 -2.10 4.67
C GLN A 65 -3.56 -1.37 3.34
N GLY A 66 -4.72 -1.64 2.73
CA GLY A 66 -5.08 -1.05 1.44
C GLY A 66 -5.94 0.20 1.57
N LEU A 67 -5.78 1.12 0.61
CA LEU A 67 -6.55 2.36 0.49
C LEU A 67 -6.97 2.54 -0.97
N ALA A 68 -8.24 2.87 -1.21
CA ALA A 68 -8.71 3.33 -2.50
C ALA A 68 -9.78 4.42 -2.35
N TYR A 69 -9.81 5.37 -3.29
CA TYR A 69 -10.99 6.17 -3.54
C TYR A 69 -11.81 5.54 -4.67
N SER A 70 -13.13 5.45 -4.48
CA SER A 70 -14.04 4.88 -5.47
C SER A 70 -14.93 5.96 -6.06
N ASP A 71 -14.70 6.30 -7.33
CA ASP A 71 -15.57 7.22 -8.09
C ASP A 71 -17.02 6.70 -8.16
N TYR A 72 -17.20 5.39 -8.21
CA TYR A 72 -18.52 4.76 -8.31
C TYR A 72 -19.36 4.93 -7.03
N LEU A 73 -18.70 4.87 -5.88
CA LEU A 73 -19.35 5.05 -4.58
C LEU A 73 -19.29 6.49 -4.07
N ASP A 74 -18.38 7.31 -4.60
CA ASP A 74 -17.98 8.59 -4.00
C ASP A 74 -17.50 8.39 -2.55
N ARG A 75 -16.68 7.35 -2.32
CA ARG A 75 -16.24 6.91 -0.98
C ARG A 75 -14.78 6.51 -0.96
N VAL A 76 -14.15 6.71 0.19
CA VAL A 76 -12.85 6.12 0.50
C VAL A 76 -13.04 4.75 1.12
N LEU A 77 -12.27 3.77 0.65
CA LEU A 77 -12.27 2.39 1.10
C LEU A 77 -10.94 2.09 1.78
N ILE A 78 -11.00 1.56 3.00
CA ILE A 78 -9.82 1.04 3.70
C ILE A 78 -10.02 -0.45 3.92
N CYS A 79 -9.11 -1.28 3.40
CA CYS A 79 -9.10 -2.71 3.68
C CYS A 79 -7.95 -3.10 4.60
N GLY A 80 -8.14 -4.20 5.32
CA GLY A 80 -7.12 -4.73 6.21
C GLY A 80 -7.53 -6.05 6.84
N TYR A 81 -6.54 -6.70 7.44
CA TYR A 81 -6.71 -7.97 8.13
C TYR A 81 -6.92 -7.74 9.63
N MET A 82 -7.23 -8.83 10.34
CA MET A 82 -7.35 -8.83 11.79
C MET A 82 -6.16 -9.56 12.39
N ASP A 83 -5.50 -8.97 13.39
CA ASP A 83 -4.44 -9.59 14.19
C ASP A 83 -5.01 -10.56 15.24
N GLU A 84 -6.07 -11.26 14.86
CA GLU A 84 -6.73 -12.32 15.63
C GLU A 84 -6.93 -13.51 14.69
N ASP A 85 -6.55 -14.70 15.15
CA ASP A 85 -6.68 -15.93 14.37
C ASP A 85 -8.15 -16.16 13.97
N ASP A 86 -8.36 -16.53 12.70
CA ASP A 86 -9.68 -16.87 12.11
C ASP A 86 -10.72 -15.72 12.05
N SER A 87 -10.30 -14.49 12.33
CA SER A 87 -11.13 -13.29 12.12
C SER A 87 -11.07 -12.84 10.65
N ALA A 88 -12.25 -12.69 10.05
CA ALA A 88 -12.35 -12.27 8.65
C ALA A 88 -11.81 -10.85 8.45
N SER A 89 -11.01 -10.69 7.41
CA SER A 89 -10.57 -9.40 6.90
C SER A 89 -11.76 -8.59 6.40
N ARG A 90 -11.58 -7.27 6.31
CA ARG A 90 -12.71 -6.35 6.18
C ARG A 90 -12.39 -5.12 5.35
N ILE A 91 -13.45 -4.45 4.91
CA ILE A 91 -13.41 -3.15 4.25
C ILE A 91 -14.25 -2.18 5.08
N TYR A 92 -13.67 -1.01 5.38
CA TYR A 92 -14.38 0.13 5.92
C TYR A 92 -14.71 1.11 4.79
N VAL A 93 -15.92 1.68 4.83
CA VAL A 93 -16.42 2.66 3.87
C VAL A 93 -16.50 4.01 4.57
N ILE A 94 -15.76 4.99 4.04
CA ILE A 94 -15.57 6.30 4.65
C ILE A 94 -16.14 7.37 3.72
N ASN A 95 -16.94 8.26 4.31
CA ASN A 95 -17.38 9.47 3.64
C ASN A 95 -16.21 10.47 3.56
N PRO A 96 -15.73 10.85 2.37
CA PRO A 96 -14.56 11.70 2.22
C PRO A 96 -14.83 13.17 2.57
N GLU A 97 -16.09 13.62 2.62
CA GLU A 97 -16.46 14.98 2.99
C GLU A 97 -16.53 15.16 4.50
N SER A 98 -17.14 14.20 5.23
CA SER A 98 -17.24 14.26 6.69
C SER A 98 -16.08 13.59 7.43
N GLY A 99 -15.34 12.70 6.75
CA GLY A 99 -14.33 11.84 7.37
C GLY A 99 -14.92 10.70 8.21
N GLU A 100 -16.24 10.53 8.22
CA GLU A 100 -16.91 9.52 9.05
C GLU A 100 -16.88 8.14 8.38
N CYS A 101 -16.59 7.11 9.18
CA CYS A 101 -16.77 5.72 8.79
C CYS A 101 -18.26 5.37 8.82
N GLU A 102 -18.88 5.19 7.65
CA GLU A 102 -20.30 4.92 7.51
C GLU A 102 -20.65 3.46 7.86
N LYS A 103 -19.78 2.53 7.47
CA LYS A 103 -19.96 1.09 7.72
C LYS A 103 -18.68 0.30 7.51
N PHE A 104 -18.69 -0.95 7.96
CA PHE A 104 -17.73 -1.97 7.55
C PHE A 104 -18.44 -3.24 7.08
N VAL A 105 -17.74 -4.03 6.28
CA VAL A 105 -18.15 -5.38 5.88
C VAL A 105 -17.00 -6.37 6.05
N THR A 106 -17.33 -7.61 6.36
CA THR A 106 -16.38 -8.73 6.38
C THR A 106 -16.30 -9.42 5.02
N LEU A 107 -15.16 -10.03 4.72
CA LEU A 107 -14.89 -10.62 3.41
C LEU A 107 -15.02 -12.14 3.45
N ILE A 108 -15.65 -12.71 2.43
CA ILE A 108 -15.83 -14.14 2.22
C ILE A 108 -15.16 -14.53 0.90
N GLU A 109 -14.44 -15.64 0.91
CA GLU A 109 -13.75 -16.21 -0.23
C GLU A 109 -14.74 -16.78 -1.27
N THR A 110 -14.29 -16.99 -2.51
CA THR A 110 -15.13 -17.49 -3.61
C THR A 110 -15.80 -18.84 -3.31
N ASP A 111 -15.23 -19.64 -2.40
CA ASP A 111 -15.76 -20.94 -1.96
C ASP A 111 -16.73 -20.84 -0.77
N GLY A 112 -16.96 -19.64 -0.23
CA GLY A 112 -17.88 -19.40 0.88
C GLY A 112 -17.22 -19.40 2.27
N GLU A 113 -15.91 -19.69 2.35
CA GLU A 113 -15.16 -19.62 3.61
C GLU A 113 -14.84 -18.18 4.00
N LYS A 114 -14.54 -17.95 5.28
CA LYS A 114 -14.06 -16.64 5.72
C LYS A 114 -12.75 -16.28 5.01
N TYR A 115 -12.67 -15.06 4.52
CA TYR A 115 -11.40 -14.56 3.99
C TYR A 115 -10.56 -13.94 5.11
N THR A 116 -9.46 -14.62 5.46
CA THR A 116 -8.51 -14.20 6.52
C THR A 116 -7.20 -13.67 5.95
N GLY A 117 -7.15 -13.42 4.63
CA GLY A 117 -5.95 -12.96 3.96
C GLY A 117 -5.58 -11.51 4.30
N HIS A 118 -4.31 -11.18 4.10
CA HIS A 118 -3.70 -9.90 4.51
C HIS A 118 -4.40 -8.61 4.03
N CYS A 119 -5.14 -8.63 2.91
CA CYS A 119 -5.73 -7.43 2.31
C CYS A 119 -4.69 -6.32 2.01
N GLY A 120 -3.54 -6.66 1.44
CA GLY A 120 -2.43 -5.73 1.22
C GLY A 120 -2.78 -4.51 0.35
N GLY A 121 -3.81 -4.62 -0.50
CA GLY A 121 -4.32 -3.49 -1.27
C GLY A 121 -5.78 -3.65 -1.67
N ILE A 122 -6.40 -2.53 -2.01
CA ILE A 122 -7.71 -2.46 -2.66
C ILE A 122 -7.60 -1.49 -3.83
N ALA A 123 -8.22 -1.81 -4.95
CA ALA A 123 -8.31 -0.95 -6.13
C ALA A 123 -9.74 -0.98 -6.66
N THR A 124 -10.20 0.10 -7.31
CA THR A 124 -11.57 0.16 -7.86
C THR A 124 -11.60 0.61 -9.31
N PHE A 125 -12.54 0.05 -10.08
CA PHE A 125 -12.83 0.45 -11.45
C PHE A 125 -14.29 0.14 -11.77
N GLU A 126 -15.04 1.16 -12.18
CA GLU A 126 -16.50 1.07 -12.38
C GLU A 126 -17.19 0.40 -11.19
N ASN A 127 -18.01 -0.65 -11.39
CA ASN A 127 -18.71 -1.35 -10.32
C ASN A 127 -17.85 -2.44 -9.62
N ASN A 128 -16.53 -2.45 -9.83
CA ASN A 128 -15.66 -3.50 -9.33
C ASN A 128 -14.65 -2.96 -8.32
N ALA A 129 -14.34 -3.77 -7.31
CA ALA A 129 -13.17 -3.60 -6.47
C ALA A 129 -12.35 -4.88 -6.42
N TRP A 130 -11.03 -4.75 -6.38
CA TRP A 130 -10.10 -5.87 -6.23
C TRP A 130 -9.35 -5.77 -4.91
N VAL A 131 -9.52 -6.76 -4.05
CA VAL A 131 -8.73 -6.93 -2.83
C VAL A 131 -7.59 -7.88 -3.13
N VAL A 132 -6.35 -7.45 -2.87
CA VAL A 132 -5.16 -8.21 -3.22
C VAL A 132 -4.46 -8.80 -2.01
N SER A 133 -4.04 -10.06 -2.14
CA SER A 133 -3.13 -10.74 -1.20
C SER A 133 -2.86 -12.17 -1.63
N GLY A 134 -1.65 -12.66 -1.31
CA GLY A 134 -1.28 -14.06 -1.48
C GLY A 134 -1.27 -14.51 -2.94
N LYS A 135 -0.74 -13.65 -3.83
CA LYS A 135 -0.70 -13.80 -5.30
C LYS A 135 -1.99 -13.49 -6.06
N TYR A 136 -3.11 -13.33 -5.38
CA TYR A 136 -4.41 -13.16 -6.04
C TYR A 136 -4.97 -11.75 -5.87
N ALA A 137 -5.60 -11.25 -6.94
CA ALA A 137 -6.54 -10.15 -6.89
C ALA A 137 -7.96 -10.73 -6.92
N ARG A 138 -8.77 -10.42 -5.90
CA ARG A 138 -10.12 -10.96 -5.69
C ARG A 138 -11.15 -9.89 -5.94
N ARG A 139 -12.10 -10.14 -6.84
CA ARG A 139 -13.06 -9.14 -7.27
C ARG A 139 -14.34 -9.20 -6.44
N LEU A 140 -14.88 -8.04 -6.08
CA LEU A 140 -16.21 -7.89 -5.50
C LEU A 140 -16.98 -6.78 -6.21
N SER A 141 -18.31 -6.81 -6.09
CA SER A 141 -19.18 -5.77 -6.62
C SER A 141 -19.29 -4.58 -5.67
N LEU A 142 -19.09 -3.38 -6.18
CA LEU A 142 -19.31 -2.15 -5.43
C LEU A 142 -20.79 -1.88 -5.15
N ASP A 143 -21.72 -2.35 -5.99
CA ASP A 143 -23.14 -2.37 -5.68
C ASP A 143 -23.45 -3.29 -4.48
N ALA A 144 -22.82 -4.45 -4.41
CA ALA A 144 -22.95 -5.31 -3.24
C ALA A 144 -22.41 -4.58 -1.99
N LEU A 145 -21.27 -3.90 -2.11
CA LEU A 145 -20.72 -3.07 -1.04
C LEU A 145 -21.64 -1.92 -0.64
N LYS A 146 -22.24 -1.23 -1.60
CA LYS A 146 -23.19 -0.13 -1.39
C LYS A 146 -24.44 -0.59 -0.66
N ASN A 147 -24.98 -1.75 -1.03
CA ASN A 147 -26.24 -2.26 -0.49
C ASN A 147 -26.07 -3.06 0.82
N ALA A 148 -24.86 -3.50 1.15
CA ALA A 148 -24.59 -4.22 2.40
C ALA A 148 -24.86 -3.35 3.64
N GLU A 149 -25.49 -3.95 4.65
CA GLU A 149 -25.66 -3.34 5.96
C GLU A 149 -24.35 -3.37 6.75
N ASN A 150 -24.20 -2.46 7.71
CA ASN A 150 -23.03 -2.41 8.57
C ASN A 150 -22.82 -3.73 9.33
N GLY A 151 -21.60 -4.26 9.27
CA GLY A 151 -21.20 -5.50 9.94
C GLY A 151 -21.56 -6.79 9.20
N THR A 152 -22.18 -6.71 8.02
CA THR A 152 -22.49 -7.89 7.20
C THR A 152 -21.27 -8.40 6.42
N SER A 153 -21.45 -9.49 5.68
CA SER A 153 -20.39 -10.10 4.87
C SER A 153 -20.65 -9.92 3.37
N ILE A 154 -19.58 -9.82 2.60
CA ILE A 154 -19.60 -9.80 1.13
C ILE A 154 -18.65 -10.86 0.61
N GLN A 155 -19.12 -11.59 -0.39
CA GLN A 155 -18.36 -12.65 -1.04
C GLN A 155 -17.66 -12.15 -2.30
N PHE A 156 -16.42 -12.58 -2.50
CA PHE A 156 -15.73 -12.37 -3.77
C PHE A 156 -16.43 -13.15 -4.90
N ILE A 157 -16.51 -12.53 -6.06
CA ILE A 157 -17.13 -13.07 -7.28
C ILE A 157 -16.17 -14.08 -7.92
N ASP A 158 -14.92 -13.67 -8.08
CA ASP A 158 -13.82 -14.43 -8.65
C ASP A 158 -12.49 -13.89 -8.11
N LYS A 159 -11.39 -14.51 -8.55
CA LYS A 159 -10.03 -14.03 -8.26
C LYS A 159 -9.08 -14.49 -9.34
N PHE A 160 -8.05 -13.75 -9.70
CA PHE A 160 -7.02 -14.25 -10.64
C PHE A 160 -5.62 -14.19 -10.05
N ASN A 161 -4.72 -15.04 -10.51
CA ASN A 161 -3.32 -15.04 -10.10
C ASN A 161 -2.55 -13.96 -10.87
N THR A 162 -1.97 -13.03 -10.12
CA THR A 162 -1.33 -11.81 -10.63
C THR A 162 0.15 -11.99 -11.00
N GLY A 163 0.72 -13.18 -10.79
CA GLY A 163 2.15 -13.41 -10.97
C GLY A 163 3.04 -12.76 -9.91
N THR A 164 2.56 -11.76 -9.16
CA THR A 164 3.26 -11.14 -8.03
C THR A 164 2.82 -11.76 -6.71
N ARG A 165 3.34 -11.28 -5.57
CA ARG A 165 2.80 -11.60 -4.24
C ARG A 165 1.48 -10.89 -3.92
N ALA A 166 1.08 -9.91 -4.73
CA ALA A 166 -0.16 -9.14 -4.58
C ALA A 166 -0.22 -8.39 -3.23
N SER A 167 0.86 -7.68 -2.91
CA SER A 167 1.07 -6.98 -1.63
C SER A 167 0.38 -5.62 -1.57
N TYR A 168 0.08 -5.00 -2.71
CA TYR A 168 -0.63 -3.72 -2.80
C TYR A 168 -1.29 -3.61 -4.17
N ALA A 169 -2.27 -2.73 -4.29
CA ALA A 169 -2.97 -2.47 -5.55
C ALA A 169 -3.43 -1.02 -5.66
N ASN A 170 -3.58 -0.57 -6.90
CA ASN A 170 -4.21 0.69 -7.27
C ASN A 170 -4.82 0.54 -8.67
N CYS A 171 -5.80 1.38 -9.02
CA CYS A 171 -6.30 1.44 -10.38
C CYS A 171 -6.34 2.89 -10.84
N SER A 172 -5.62 3.17 -11.92
CA SER A 172 -5.55 4.50 -12.53
C SER A 172 -5.59 4.35 -14.05
N ASN A 173 -6.32 5.24 -14.72
CA ASN A 173 -6.41 5.27 -16.18
C ASN A 173 -6.86 3.94 -16.82
N GLY A 174 -7.74 3.20 -16.13
CA GLY A 174 -8.21 1.89 -16.58
C GLY A 174 -7.15 0.79 -16.51
N ILE A 175 -6.08 0.98 -15.73
CA ILE A 175 -5.07 -0.06 -15.50
C ILE A 175 -5.11 -0.44 -14.02
N LEU A 176 -5.39 -1.72 -13.76
CA LEU A 176 -5.24 -2.32 -12.44
C LEU A 176 -3.75 -2.64 -12.22
N TRP A 177 -3.13 -1.95 -11.28
CA TRP A 177 -1.76 -2.19 -10.84
C TRP A 177 -1.75 -3.08 -9.60
N VAL A 178 -0.98 -4.17 -9.64
CA VAL A 178 -0.80 -5.08 -8.50
C VAL A 178 0.68 -5.43 -8.36
N GLY A 179 1.28 -5.07 -7.24
CA GLY A 179 2.70 -5.29 -7.00
C GLY A 179 3.01 -6.14 -5.79
N GLU A 180 4.30 -6.24 -5.46
CA GLU A 180 4.81 -7.08 -4.38
C GLU A 180 5.83 -6.39 -3.49
N TYR A 181 5.81 -6.81 -2.22
CA TYR A 181 6.78 -6.41 -1.22
C TYR A 181 7.98 -7.36 -1.24
N HIS A 182 9.18 -6.79 -1.41
CA HIS A 182 10.44 -7.50 -1.26
C HIS A 182 11.24 -6.97 -0.05
N LYS A 183 11.82 -7.87 0.75
CA LYS A 183 12.84 -7.52 1.74
C LYS A 183 13.93 -8.60 1.82
N ASN A 184 15.18 -8.17 1.63
CA ASN A 184 16.34 -9.05 1.68
C ASN A 184 16.51 -9.71 3.06
N GLY A 185 16.88 -10.99 3.07
CA GLY A 185 17.19 -11.75 4.29
C GLY A 185 15.98 -12.17 5.13
N ASP A 186 14.76 -12.01 4.62
CA ASP A 186 13.51 -12.32 5.30
C ASP A 186 12.68 -13.36 4.51
N THR A 187 11.55 -13.76 5.07
CA THR A 187 10.52 -14.61 4.44
C THR A 187 9.77 -13.93 3.30
N TYR A 188 10.05 -12.65 3.04
CA TYR A 188 9.44 -11.82 1.99
C TYR A 188 10.27 -11.78 0.70
N LYS A 189 10.99 -12.85 0.38
CA LYS A 189 11.66 -12.96 -0.91
C LYS A 189 10.61 -13.13 -2.02
N THR A 190 10.74 -12.32 -3.06
CA THR A 190 10.00 -12.40 -4.33
C THR A 190 10.64 -13.43 -5.26
N GLU A 191 9.95 -13.80 -6.34
CA GLU A 191 10.47 -14.79 -7.30
C GLU A 191 11.77 -14.29 -7.96
N ASP A 192 12.75 -15.17 -8.15
CA ASP A 192 14.07 -14.79 -8.71
C ASP A 192 13.95 -14.24 -10.14
N SER A 193 12.92 -14.63 -10.88
CA SER A 193 12.60 -14.08 -12.22
C SER A 193 12.25 -12.60 -12.19
N HIS A 194 11.86 -12.04 -11.04
CA HIS A 194 11.53 -10.62 -10.89
C HIS A 194 12.76 -9.78 -10.53
N HIS A 195 13.91 -10.41 -10.27
CA HIS A 195 15.13 -9.72 -9.86
C HIS A 195 15.90 -9.27 -11.08
N LEU A 196 15.86 -7.97 -11.35
CA LEU A 196 16.45 -7.35 -12.52
C LEU A 196 17.53 -6.36 -12.12
N THR A 197 18.45 -6.09 -13.04
CA THR A 197 19.40 -4.99 -12.92
C THR A 197 19.05 -3.97 -13.98
N SER A 198 18.74 -2.74 -13.57
CA SER A 198 18.38 -1.68 -14.51
C SER A 198 19.62 -1.20 -15.28
N PRO A 199 19.44 -0.42 -16.37
CA PRO A 199 20.56 0.05 -17.18
C PRO A 199 21.61 0.87 -16.40
N ASN A 200 21.22 1.51 -15.29
CA ASN A 200 22.14 2.26 -14.43
C ASN A 200 22.94 1.37 -13.43
N GLY A 201 22.67 0.06 -13.39
CA GLY A 201 23.29 -0.90 -12.47
C GLY A 201 22.54 -1.14 -11.15
N GLU A 202 21.41 -0.48 -10.93
CA GLU A 202 20.56 -0.65 -9.75
C GLU A 202 19.83 -1.98 -9.77
N LYS A 203 19.72 -2.63 -8.60
CA LYS A 203 19.02 -3.92 -8.48
C LYS A 203 17.58 -3.71 -8.05
N MET A 204 16.66 -4.15 -8.89
CA MET A 204 15.22 -4.16 -8.63
C MET A 204 14.81 -5.58 -8.29
N PHE A 205 14.06 -5.76 -7.21
CA PHE A 205 13.72 -7.08 -6.68
C PHE A 205 12.21 -7.37 -6.71
N ALA A 206 11.39 -6.44 -7.19
CA ALA A 206 9.95 -6.58 -7.17
C ALA A 206 9.36 -6.08 -8.49
N TRP A 207 8.22 -6.64 -8.86
CA TRP A 207 7.39 -6.15 -9.96
C TRP A 207 6.09 -5.55 -9.45
N THR A 208 5.63 -4.51 -10.15
CA THR A 208 4.23 -4.06 -10.18
C THR A 208 3.67 -4.36 -11.56
N CYS A 209 2.69 -5.26 -11.62
CA CYS A 209 2.04 -5.71 -12.84
C CYS A 209 0.79 -4.86 -13.12
N GLY A 210 0.68 -4.33 -14.34
CA GLY A 210 -0.47 -3.58 -14.82
C GLY A 210 -1.32 -4.41 -15.77
N TYR A 211 -2.62 -4.43 -15.52
CA TYR A 211 -3.63 -5.10 -16.33
C TYR A 211 -4.61 -4.09 -16.88
N ILE A 212 -4.75 -4.02 -18.20
CA ILE A 212 -5.72 -3.13 -18.84
C ILE A 212 -7.12 -3.66 -18.55
N LEU A 213 -7.96 -2.78 -17.99
CA LEU A 213 -9.38 -2.99 -17.77
C LEU A 213 -10.17 -2.32 -18.89
N GLU A 214 -11.18 -3.00 -19.41
CA GLU A 214 -12.04 -2.48 -20.47
C GLU A 214 -13.47 -2.30 -19.95
N SER A 215 -14.06 -1.13 -20.22
CA SER A 215 -15.47 -0.88 -19.88
C SER A 215 -16.39 -1.90 -20.57
N GLY A 216 -17.27 -2.55 -19.79
CA GLY A 216 -18.16 -3.60 -20.30
C GLY A 216 -17.52 -4.99 -20.46
N ASN A 217 -16.21 -5.12 -20.24
CA ASN A 217 -15.53 -6.40 -20.01
C ASN A 217 -14.89 -6.34 -18.61
N GLU A 218 -15.67 -6.70 -17.59
CA GLU A 218 -15.39 -6.39 -16.18
C GLU A 218 -14.02 -6.87 -15.66
N THR A 219 -13.37 -7.80 -16.34
CA THR A 219 -11.99 -8.25 -16.03
C THR A 219 -10.93 -7.69 -16.96
N GLY A 220 -11.26 -7.21 -18.16
CA GLY A 220 -10.29 -6.67 -19.14
C GLY A 220 -9.36 -7.70 -19.80
N PHE A 221 -9.32 -8.95 -19.30
CA PHE A 221 -8.48 -10.02 -19.81
C PHE A 221 -9.15 -11.40 -19.71
N ASP A 222 -8.73 -12.33 -20.58
CA ASP A 222 -9.22 -13.71 -20.62
C ASP A 222 -8.82 -14.47 -19.36
N TYR A 223 -9.80 -14.73 -18.49
CA TYR A 223 -9.65 -15.47 -17.25
C TYR A 223 -10.93 -16.27 -16.95
N ASP A 224 -10.81 -17.51 -16.50
CA ASP A 224 -11.94 -18.43 -16.29
C ASP A 224 -12.59 -18.31 -14.90
N GLY A 225 -12.20 -17.32 -14.09
CA GLY A 225 -12.72 -17.09 -12.75
C GLY A 225 -12.10 -17.96 -11.65
N THR A 226 -11.42 -19.07 -12.01
CA THR A 226 -10.99 -20.09 -11.03
C THR A 226 -9.57 -20.62 -11.22
N SER A 227 -8.91 -20.31 -12.34
CA SER A 227 -7.57 -20.77 -12.67
C SER A 227 -6.53 -20.25 -11.71
N LYS A 228 -5.59 -21.13 -11.39
CA LYS A 228 -4.38 -20.83 -10.60
C LYS A 228 -3.24 -20.36 -11.49
N GLU A 229 -3.40 -20.42 -12.81
CA GLU A 229 -2.42 -19.95 -13.77
C GLU A 229 -2.29 -18.43 -13.70
N ILE A 230 -1.08 -17.94 -13.92
CA ILE A 230 -0.78 -16.52 -13.91
C ILE A 230 -1.46 -15.87 -15.11
N VAL A 231 -2.26 -14.83 -14.88
CA VAL A 231 -2.71 -13.93 -15.94
C VAL A 231 -1.51 -13.09 -16.36
N ALA A 232 -1.21 -13.07 -17.66
CA ALA A 232 -0.13 -12.24 -18.16
C ALA A 232 -0.51 -10.75 -18.06
N PRO A 233 0.34 -9.89 -17.49
CA PRO A 233 0.10 -8.45 -17.46
C PRO A 233 0.42 -7.80 -18.80
N ASP A 234 -0.16 -6.63 -19.04
CA ASP A 234 0.15 -5.78 -20.19
C ASP A 234 1.43 -4.96 -19.94
N TYR A 235 1.60 -4.53 -18.70
CA TYR A 235 2.70 -3.69 -18.24
C TYR A 235 3.38 -4.26 -17.01
N ILE A 236 4.68 -4.09 -16.91
CA ILE A 236 5.47 -4.39 -15.72
C ILE A 236 6.33 -3.19 -15.38
N LEU A 237 6.24 -2.75 -14.14
CA LEU A 237 7.17 -1.80 -13.55
C LEU A 237 8.09 -2.57 -12.60
N ALA A 238 9.39 -2.57 -12.85
CA ALA A 238 10.36 -3.05 -11.88
C ALA A 238 10.46 -1.99 -10.77
N THR A 239 10.03 -2.36 -9.57
CA THR A 239 9.85 -1.43 -8.44
C THR A 239 10.85 -1.68 -7.32
N GLU A 240 11.01 -0.66 -6.49
CA GLU A 240 11.89 -0.66 -5.32
C GLU A 240 11.49 -1.74 -4.31
N SER A 241 12.47 -2.21 -3.53
CA SER A 241 12.19 -3.08 -2.38
C SER A 241 11.39 -2.33 -1.31
N MET A 242 10.67 -3.09 -0.49
CA MET A 242 9.88 -2.58 0.63
C MET A 242 8.72 -1.64 0.26
N CYS A 243 8.29 -1.66 -1.01
CA CYS A 243 7.08 -1.00 -1.47
C CYS A 243 5.83 -1.64 -0.87
N GLN A 244 5.00 -0.84 -0.21
CA GLN A 244 3.73 -1.24 0.44
C GLN A 244 2.53 -0.50 -0.15
N GLY A 245 2.75 0.53 -0.95
CA GLY A 245 1.70 1.22 -1.69
C GLY A 245 2.23 1.75 -3.02
N PHE A 246 1.35 1.84 -4.00
CA PHE A 246 1.67 2.30 -5.34
C PHE A 246 0.47 3.05 -5.90
N MET A 247 0.70 4.11 -6.65
CA MET A 247 -0.35 4.72 -7.48
C MET A 247 0.24 5.42 -8.70
N GLN A 248 -0.59 5.64 -9.72
CA GLN A 248 -0.30 6.58 -10.78
C GLN A 248 -1.09 7.87 -10.56
N LEU A 249 -0.38 9.01 -10.56
CA LEU A 249 -0.95 10.35 -10.47
C LEU A 249 -1.73 10.71 -11.75
N PRO A 250 -2.65 11.69 -11.68
CA PRO A 250 -3.41 12.14 -12.86
C PRO A 250 -2.55 12.67 -14.03
N ASP A 251 -1.33 13.14 -13.74
CA ASP A 251 -0.36 13.60 -14.75
C ASP A 251 0.52 12.47 -15.32
N GLY A 252 0.24 11.22 -14.94
CA GLY A 252 0.94 10.03 -15.40
C GLY A 252 2.19 9.66 -14.60
N ARG A 253 2.66 10.51 -13.67
CA ARG A 253 3.76 10.17 -12.75
C ARG A 253 3.39 9.02 -11.84
N PHE A 254 4.37 8.28 -11.34
CA PHE A 254 4.16 7.16 -10.42
C PHE A 254 4.61 7.51 -9.02
N VAL A 255 3.90 7.00 -8.01
CA VAL A 255 4.29 7.17 -6.60
C VAL A 255 4.37 5.81 -5.93
N THR A 256 5.49 5.53 -5.26
CA THR A 256 5.67 4.37 -4.38
C THR A 256 5.67 4.82 -2.92
N SER A 257 5.07 4.01 -2.06
CA SER A 257 5.08 4.14 -0.61
C SER A 257 6.01 3.07 -0.04
N ILE A 258 7.19 3.49 0.42
CA ILE A 258 8.25 2.61 0.92
C ILE A 258 8.23 2.60 2.45
N SER A 259 8.04 1.40 3.03
CA SER A 259 7.80 1.22 4.45
C SER A 259 8.64 0.08 5.03
N GLY A 260 9.96 0.25 4.95
CA GLY A 260 10.96 -0.70 5.47
C GLY A 260 11.56 -0.34 6.83
N SER A 261 11.34 0.89 7.29
CA SER A 261 12.01 1.48 8.45
C SER A 261 11.02 1.78 9.57
N ILE A 262 11.49 1.63 10.82
CA ILE A 262 10.72 2.02 12.03
C ILE A 262 10.77 3.52 12.30
N ILE A 263 11.64 4.25 11.60
CA ILE A 263 11.87 5.69 11.81
C ILE A 263 10.98 6.51 10.88
N ASN A 264 10.90 6.15 9.61
CA ASN A 264 10.20 6.89 8.58
C ASN A 264 9.80 5.97 7.43
N SER A 265 8.81 6.40 6.67
CA SER A 265 8.57 5.92 5.31
C SER A 265 9.13 6.90 4.28
N GLN A 266 9.06 6.52 3.01
CA GLN A 266 9.33 7.42 1.88
C GLN A 266 8.19 7.36 0.87
N LEU A 267 7.81 8.51 0.33
CA LEU A 267 6.97 8.63 -0.85
C LEU A 267 7.86 9.05 -2.02
N ASN A 268 8.17 8.11 -2.90
CA ASN A 268 9.04 8.37 -4.05
C ASN A 268 8.17 8.63 -5.28
N THR A 269 8.40 9.75 -5.95
CA THR A 269 7.70 10.11 -7.18
C THR A 269 8.62 9.91 -8.38
N PHE A 270 8.13 9.24 -9.41
CA PHE A 270 8.84 8.95 -10.65
C PHE A 270 8.17 9.64 -11.84
N GLU A 271 8.94 9.88 -12.90
CA GLU A 271 8.41 10.39 -14.16
C GLU A 271 7.39 9.43 -14.79
N ASN A 272 6.59 9.93 -15.74
CA ASN A 272 5.70 9.08 -16.53
C ASN A 272 6.52 8.20 -17.49
N VAL A 273 6.97 7.04 -17.02
CA VAL A 273 7.80 6.14 -17.83
C VAL A 273 7.06 5.56 -19.03
N LEU A 274 5.72 5.49 -18.99
CA LEU A 274 4.90 4.92 -20.06
C LEU A 274 4.83 5.81 -21.31
N GLU A 275 5.23 7.08 -21.23
CA GLU A 275 5.40 7.95 -22.41
C GLU A 275 6.67 7.64 -23.21
N ASN A 276 7.56 6.82 -22.66
CA ASN A 276 8.79 6.37 -23.31
C ASN A 276 8.65 4.93 -23.81
N ASN A 277 9.56 4.52 -24.70
CA ASN A 277 9.68 3.11 -25.09
C ASN A 277 9.97 2.25 -23.85
N GLU A 278 9.50 1.01 -23.86
CA GLU A 278 9.85 0.03 -22.84
C GLU A 278 11.37 -0.19 -22.75
N ASP A 279 11.87 -0.39 -21.53
CA ASP A 279 13.28 -0.69 -21.28
C ASP A 279 13.61 -2.14 -21.63
N ALA A 280 12.63 -3.04 -21.50
CA ALA A 280 12.74 -4.45 -21.84
C ALA A 280 11.38 -5.08 -22.14
N THR A 281 11.40 -6.32 -22.63
CA THR A 281 10.22 -7.19 -22.70
C THR A 281 10.50 -8.47 -21.90
N VAL A 282 9.47 -9.01 -21.26
CA VAL A 282 9.54 -10.27 -20.51
C VAL A 282 8.36 -11.16 -20.87
N THR A 283 8.58 -12.49 -20.94
CA THR A 283 7.49 -13.44 -21.21
C THR A 283 6.86 -13.90 -19.90
N VAL A 284 5.55 -13.66 -19.74
CA VAL A 284 4.74 -14.16 -18.62
C VAL A 284 3.60 -14.98 -19.21
N SER A 285 3.44 -16.23 -18.75
CA SER A 285 2.41 -17.16 -19.23
C SER A 285 2.34 -17.27 -20.77
N GLY A 286 3.50 -17.22 -21.43
CA GLY A 286 3.62 -17.31 -22.89
C GLY A 286 3.26 -16.05 -23.67
N LYS A 287 2.94 -14.93 -23.01
CA LYS A 287 2.71 -13.61 -23.63
C LYS A 287 3.86 -12.66 -23.28
N GLU A 288 4.22 -11.79 -24.22
CA GLU A 288 5.21 -10.73 -23.95
C GLU A 288 4.55 -9.55 -23.24
N ALA A 289 5.12 -9.16 -22.10
CA ALA A 289 4.75 -7.98 -21.33
C ALA A 289 5.86 -6.93 -21.46
N LYS A 290 5.47 -5.66 -21.57
CA LYS A 290 6.41 -4.54 -21.64
C LYS A 290 6.89 -4.16 -20.26
N LEU A 291 8.18 -3.85 -20.11
CA LEU A 291 8.81 -3.58 -18.82
C LEU A 291 9.50 -2.21 -18.80
N TRP A 292 9.28 -1.46 -17.72
CA TRP A 292 10.02 -0.23 -17.40
C TRP A 292 10.64 -0.32 -16.01
N PHE A 293 11.77 0.32 -15.82
CA PHE A 293 12.41 0.47 -14.50
C PHE A 293 11.93 1.74 -13.80
N LEU A 294 11.45 1.64 -12.56
CA LEU A 294 11.32 2.78 -11.66
C LEU A 294 12.61 2.91 -10.82
N ASP A 295 13.72 3.17 -11.49
CA ASP A 295 15.03 3.31 -10.85
C ASP A 295 15.35 4.78 -10.50
N SER A 296 16.48 5.00 -9.82
CA SER A 296 16.91 6.32 -9.39
C SER A 296 17.12 7.34 -10.52
N THR A 297 17.26 6.92 -11.79
CA THR A 297 17.33 7.88 -12.92
C THR A 297 15.96 8.43 -13.31
N LYS A 298 14.89 7.73 -12.91
CA LYS A 298 13.48 8.07 -13.18
C LYS A 298 12.81 8.80 -12.01
N MET A 299 13.47 8.87 -10.87
CA MET A 299 12.95 9.51 -9.66
C MET A 299 12.99 11.04 -9.78
N VAL A 300 11.82 11.67 -9.62
CA VAL A 300 11.62 13.12 -9.63
C VAL A 300 11.81 13.71 -8.24
N SER A 301 11.28 13.04 -7.22
CA SER A 301 11.36 13.49 -5.83
C SER A 301 11.20 12.31 -4.85
N SER A 302 11.66 12.52 -3.61
CA SER A 302 11.45 11.60 -2.50
C SER A 302 11.10 12.42 -1.26
N LEU A 303 9.95 12.14 -0.65
CA LEU A 303 9.47 12.82 0.55
C LEU A 303 9.51 11.85 1.73
N ASN A 304 10.19 12.23 2.82
CA ASN A 304 10.13 11.48 4.06
C ASN A 304 8.72 11.58 4.65
N ALA A 305 8.06 10.45 4.85
CA ALA A 305 6.73 10.37 5.43
C ALA A 305 6.77 9.72 6.82
N LEU A 306 5.65 9.85 7.55
CA LEU A 306 5.47 9.17 8.84
C LEU A 306 5.76 7.66 8.69
N PRO A 307 6.27 6.99 9.74
CA PRO A 307 6.61 5.57 9.64
C PRO A 307 5.38 4.71 9.37
N ARG A 308 5.62 3.59 8.67
CA ARG A 308 4.62 2.58 8.35
C ARG A 308 3.50 3.02 7.42
N SER A 309 3.87 3.73 6.36
CA SER A 309 2.97 3.99 5.24
C SER A 309 2.59 2.70 4.52
N GLU A 310 1.32 2.59 4.16
CA GLU A 310 0.75 1.46 3.45
C GLU A 310 0.17 1.96 2.12
N GLY A 311 -1.09 1.61 1.80
CA GLY A 311 -1.81 2.05 0.62
C GLY A 311 -1.81 3.57 0.40
N VAL A 312 -1.74 3.96 -0.87
CA VAL A 312 -1.83 5.34 -1.34
C VAL A 312 -2.83 5.43 -2.48
N ASP A 313 -3.57 6.52 -2.56
CA ASP A 313 -4.45 6.79 -3.69
C ASP A 313 -4.68 8.30 -3.90
N ASN A 314 -5.24 8.70 -5.03
CA ASN A 314 -5.56 10.09 -5.32
C ASN A 314 -7.00 10.44 -4.91
N TYR A 315 -7.17 11.57 -4.25
CA TYR A 315 -8.49 12.19 -4.05
C TYR A 315 -8.36 13.71 -4.15
N ASN A 316 -9.18 14.33 -5.02
CA ASN A 316 -9.19 15.78 -5.24
C ASN A 316 -7.80 16.39 -5.50
N GLY A 317 -6.97 15.69 -6.29
CA GLY A 317 -5.62 16.15 -6.66
C GLY A 317 -4.59 16.05 -5.52
N LYS A 318 -4.93 15.44 -4.39
CA LYS A 318 -4.01 15.16 -3.29
C LYS A 318 -3.80 13.66 -3.15
N THR A 319 -2.63 13.29 -2.64
CA THR A 319 -2.26 11.91 -2.34
C THR A 319 -2.74 11.57 -0.93
N LEU A 320 -3.69 10.65 -0.83
CA LEU A 320 -4.05 10.05 0.44
C LEU A 320 -3.02 8.97 0.80
N VAL A 321 -2.60 8.94 2.07
CA VAL A 321 -1.61 7.99 2.59
C VAL A 321 -2.16 7.33 3.85
N LEU A 322 -2.29 6.01 3.81
CA LEU A 322 -2.70 5.17 4.92
C LEU A 322 -1.48 4.71 5.74
N TYR A 323 -1.68 4.48 7.03
CA TYR A 323 -0.62 4.05 7.95
C TYR A 323 -1.07 2.91 8.85
N GLU A 324 -0.21 1.91 9.08
CA GLU A 324 -0.44 0.88 10.12
C GLU A 324 0.16 1.26 11.48
N SER A 325 0.91 2.37 11.59
CA SER A 325 1.63 2.74 12.82
C SER A 325 0.73 3.01 14.02
N GLY A 326 -0.54 3.32 13.81
CA GLY A 326 -1.53 3.57 14.85
C GLY A 326 -2.24 2.32 15.39
N CYS A 327 -2.13 1.16 14.73
CA CYS A 327 -2.87 -0.02 15.16
C CYS A 327 -2.28 -0.65 16.43
N LYS A 328 -3.12 -1.39 17.16
CA LYS A 328 -2.75 -2.02 18.42
C LYS A 328 -1.49 -2.89 18.34
N LYS A 329 -1.34 -3.66 17.25
CA LYS A 329 -0.17 -4.49 16.95
C LYS A 329 1.14 -3.70 16.90
N MET A 330 1.08 -2.43 16.47
CA MET A 330 2.23 -1.56 16.23
C MET A 330 2.45 -0.53 17.36
N PHE A 331 1.64 -0.56 18.43
CA PHE A 331 2.06 0.02 19.71
C PHE A 331 3.41 -0.60 20.13
N ALA A 332 4.16 -0.12 21.12
CA ALA A 332 5.51 -0.64 21.46
C ALA A 332 6.65 -0.58 20.38
N ALA A 333 6.38 -0.66 19.07
CA ALA A 333 7.41 -0.75 18.03
C ALA A 333 7.69 0.58 17.28
N GLN A 334 6.90 1.62 17.52
CA GLN A 334 6.95 2.87 16.73
C GLN A 334 7.34 4.09 17.56
N ILE A 335 8.19 4.94 16.96
CA ILE A 335 8.67 6.21 17.53
C ILE A 335 7.62 7.33 17.34
N VAL A 336 7.02 7.38 16.17
CA VAL A 336 5.92 8.30 15.80
C VAL A 336 4.76 7.44 15.33
N ARG A 337 3.53 7.84 15.66
CA ARG A 337 2.30 7.14 15.28
C ARG A 337 1.31 8.12 14.71
N THR A 338 0.44 7.60 13.87
CA THR A 338 -0.74 8.36 13.46
C THR A 338 -1.98 7.49 13.45
N GLU A 339 -3.08 8.11 13.84
CA GLU A 339 -4.41 7.52 13.81
C GLU A 339 -5.21 8.00 12.59
N ASN A 340 -4.54 8.68 11.63
CA ASN A 340 -5.21 9.34 10.52
C ASN A 340 -4.67 8.85 9.18
N VAL A 341 -5.54 8.83 8.19
CA VAL A 341 -5.13 8.97 6.79
C VAL A 341 -4.67 10.42 6.61
N TRP A 342 -3.57 10.61 5.88
CA TRP A 342 -3.06 11.94 5.57
C TRP A 342 -3.26 12.28 4.11
N SER A 343 -3.56 13.53 3.84
CA SER A 343 -3.67 14.10 2.51
C SER A 343 -2.41 14.93 2.24
N VAL A 344 -1.69 14.61 1.16
CA VAL A 344 -0.33 15.09 0.87
C VAL A 344 -0.27 15.68 -0.54
N THR A 345 0.41 16.82 -0.70
CA THR A 345 0.68 17.43 -2.02
C THR A 345 2.07 16.98 -2.52
N LEU A 346 2.14 16.39 -3.72
CA LEU A 346 3.35 15.80 -4.34
C LEU A 346 3.73 16.43 -5.70
#